data_AF-A0A7G9GZ15-F1
#
_entry.id   AF-A0A7G9GZ15-F1
#
_cell.length_a   1.000
_cell.length_b   1.000
_cell.length_c   1.000
_cell.angle_alpha   90.00
_cell.angle_beta   90.00
_cell.angle_gamma   90.00
#
_symmetry.space_group_name_H-M   'P 1'
#
loop_
_entity.id
_entity.type
_entity.pdbx_description
1 polymer ?
#
loop_
_entity_poly.entity_id
_entity_poly.type
_entity_poly.pdbx_seq_one_letter_code
_entity_poly.pdbx_strand_id
1 'polypeptide(L)'
;MKKNLNVIDIKVIKFLLSAGVYSELAIVKNFGITYEELADIYNRLEQNGYLENYSDYAAREGQKSCSCTNSCSSCNSGCNKQCGSCGQTDYSNVKVLTWKAVQEFDE
;
A
#
# COMPACT_ATOMS: atom_id res chain seq x y z
N MET A 1 -2.62 20.16 11.14
CA MET A 1 -1.23 19.65 11.22
C MET A 1 -0.49 20.08 9.95
N LYS A 2 0.68 20.70 10.07
CA LYS A 2 1.44 21.21 8.91
C LYS A 2 1.95 20.04 8.08
N LYS A 3 1.69 20.07 6.75
CA LYS A 3 2.30 19.17 5.76
C LYS A 3 3.82 19.37 5.81
N ASN A 4 4.53 18.53 6.55
CA ASN A 4 5.99 18.58 6.59
C ASN A 4 6.54 17.67 5.48
N LEU A 5 6.13 17.98 4.24
CA LEU A 5 6.58 17.28 3.05
C LEU A 5 7.78 18.03 2.48
N ASN A 6 8.86 17.29 2.27
CA ASN A 6 10.01 17.78 1.54
C ASN A 6 9.76 17.71 0.04
N VAL A 7 10.56 18.45 -0.73
CA VAL A 7 10.52 18.42 -2.20
C VAL A 7 10.72 16.99 -2.73
N ILE A 8 11.57 16.20 -2.08
CA ILE A 8 11.81 14.80 -2.46
C ILE A 8 10.60 13.90 -2.20
N ASP A 9 9.84 14.14 -1.13
CA ASP A 9 8.65 13.36 -0.80
C ASP A 9 7.61 13.50 -1.91
N ILE A 10 7.40 14.74 -2.39
CA ILE A 10 6.49 15.05 -3.50
C ILE A 10 6.95 14.37 -4.79
N LYS A 11 8.26 14.40 -5.08
CA LYS A 11 8.82 13.72 -6.26
C LYS A 11 8.62 12.22 -6.22
N VAL A 12 8.81 11.59 -5.05
CA VAL A 12 8.56 10.16 -4.86
C VAL A 12 7.07 9.85 -5.07
N ILE A 13 6.14 10.63 -4.49
CA ILE A 13 4.70 10.45 -4.73
C ILE A 13 4.36 10.51 -6.23
N LYS A 14 4.81 11.55 -6.94
CA LYS A 14 4.54 11.70 -8.37
C LYS A 14 5.14 10.56 -9.20
N PHE A 15 6.33 10.10 -8.83
CA PHE A 15 6.95 8.95 -9.48
C PHE A 15 6.13 7.66 -9.26
N LEU A 16 5.67 7.42 -8.03
CA LEU A 16 4.82 6.27 -7.71
C LEU A 16 3.43 6.36 -8.38
N LEU A 17 2.89 7.56 -8.61
CA LEU A 17 1.65 7.76 -9.37
C LEU A 17 1.86 7.47 -10.86
N SER A 18 3.03 7.80 -11.40
CA SER A 18 3.33 7.64 -12.82
C SER A 18 3.45 6.18 -13.29
N ALA A 19 3.71 5.23 -12.37
CA ALA A 19 3.67 3.81 -12.74
C ALA A 19 3.25 2.91 -11.57
N GLY A 20 2.59 1.80 -11.90
CA GLY A 20 1.84 1.01 -10.92
C GLY A 20 2.66 0.39 -9.78
N VAL A 21 3.83 -0.19 -10.04
CA VAL A 21 4.61 -0.93 -9.02
C VAL A 21 6.10 -0.70 -9.18
N TYR A 22 6.78 -0.35 -8.08
CA TYR A 22 8.22 -0.14 -8.02
C TYR A 22 8.85 -0.88 -6.84
N SER A 23 10.09 -1.37 -7.06
CA SER A 23 10.93 -1.84 -5.96
C SER A 23 11.66 -0.67 -5.31
N GLU A 24 11.96 -0.80 -4.02
CA GLU A 24 12.76 0.20 -3.28
C GLU A 24 14.10 0.48 -3.97
N LEU A 25 14.75 -0.56 -4.51
CA LEU A 25 15.98 -0.43 -5.28
C LEU A 25 15.83 0.51 -6.48
N ALA A 26 14.71 0.44 -7.21
CA ALA A 26 14.47 1.30 -8.35
C ALA A 26 14.29 2.77 -7.91
N ILE A 27 13.59 2.98 -6.80
CA ILE A 27 13.35 4.32 -6.24
C ILE A 27 14.68 4.92 -5.75
N VAL A 28 15.44 4.19 -4.94
CA VAL A 28 16.77 4.57 -4.46
C VAL A 28 17.69 4.98 -5.62
N LYS A 29 17.75 4.15 -6.67
CA LYS A 29 18.60 4.44 -7.85
C LYS A 29 18.13 5.66 -8.63
N ASN A 30 16.82 5.82 -8.84
CA ASN A 30 16.28 6.94 -9.63
C ASN A 30 16.46 8.29 -8.92
N PHE A 31 16.37 8.30 -7.59
CA PHE A 31 16.48 9.53 -6.81
C PHE A 31 17.88 9.77 -6.23
N GLY A 32 18.79 8.80 -6.34
CA GLY A 32 20.15 8.92 -5.81
C GLY A 32 20.18 9.02 -4.28
N ILE A 33 19.25 8.36 -3.60
CA ILE A 33 19.11 8.35 -2.13
C ILE A 33 19.49 7.01 -1.54
N THR A 34 19.67 6.97 -0.22
CA THR A 34 19.86 5.74 0.54
C THR A 34 18.52 5.08 0.91
N TYR A 35 18.57 3.82 1.36
CA TYR A 35 17.40 3.13 1.90
C TYR A 35 16.88 3.76 3.20
N GLU A 36 17.77 4.32 4.03
CA GLU A 36 17.41 5.03 5.26
C GLU A 36 16.60 6.30 4.92
N GLU A 37 17.06 7.07 3.94
CA GLU A 37 16.33 8.24 3.44
C GLU A 37 14.97 7.84 2.84
N LEU A 38 14.91 6.73 2.09
CA LEU A 38 13.64 6.21 1.56
C LEU A 38 12.68 5.79 2.67
N ALA A 39 13.16 5.11 3.72
CA ALA A 39 12.36 4.74 4.88
C ALA A 39 11.80 5.98 5.60
N ASP A 40 12.61 7.02 5.76
CA ASP A 40 12.18 8.30 6.33
C ASP A 40 11.14 9.02 5.45
N ILE A 41 11.29 8.95 4.12
CA ILE A 41 10.27 9.43 3.18
C ILE A 41 8.97 8.67 3.40
N TYR A 42 8.99 7.34 3.41
CA TYR A 42 7.79 6.52 3.63
C TYR A 42 7.11 6.83 4.96
N ASN A 43 7.88 6.94 6.05
CA ASN A 43 7.34 7.33 7.36
C ASN A 43 6.62 8.68 7.31
N ARG A 44 7.19 9.69 6.64
CA ARG A 44 6.52 10.99 6.47
C ARG A 44 5.27 10.86 5.61
N LEU A 45 5.32 10.12 4.51
CA LEU A 45 4.17 9.93 3.64
C LEU A 45 3.02 9.22 4.36
N GLU A 46 3.30 8.21 5.17
CA GLU A 46 2.32 7.50 6.01
C GLU A 46 1.72 8.41 7.07
N GLN A 47 2.54 9.15 7.82
CA GLN A 47 2.07 10.11 8.83
C GLN A 47 1.18 11.21 8.24
N ASN A 48 1.41 11.56 6.97
CA ASN A 48 0.58 12.52 6.25
C ASN A 48 -0.59 11.88 5.48
N GLY A 49 -0.74 10.55 5.54
CA GLY A 49 -1.85 9.80 4.94
C GLY A 49 -1.77 9.66 3.42
N TYR A 50 -0.58 9.72 2.83
CA TYR A 50 -0.34 9.51 1.39
C TYR A 50 0.07 8.07 1.06
N LEU A 51 0.60 7.34 2.04
CA LEU A 51 0.89 5.91 1.94
C LEU A 51 0.14 5.15 3.05
N GLU A 52 -0.20 3.90 2.75
CA GLU A 52 -0.73 2.92 3.70
C GLU A 52 -0.12 1.52 3.42
N ASN A 53 -0.18 0.62 4.39
CA ASN A 53 0.24 -0.76 4.15
C ASN A 53 -0.78 -1.47 3.26
N TYR A 54 -0.31 -2.45 2.48
CA TYR A 54 -1.21 -3.30 1.70
C TYR A 54 -2.26 -4.01 2.56
N SER A 55 -1.92 -4.41 3.79
CA SER A 55 -2.89 -5.02 4.72
C SER A 55 -4.07 -4.10 5.04
N ASP A 56 -3.80 -2.80 5.22
CA ASP A 56 -4.81 -1.81 5.59
C ASP A 56 -5.70 -1.49 4.38
N TYR A 57 -5.08 -1.34 3.20
CA TYR A 57 -5.78 -1.26 1.92
C TYR A 57 -6.67 -2.49 1.67
N ALA A 58 -6.11 -3.69 1.83
CA ALA A 58 -6.79 -4.95 1.58
C ALA A 58 -7.91 -5.22 2.60
N ALA A 59 -7.79 -4.76 3.85
CA ALA A 59 -8.89 -4.83 4.81
C ALA A 59 -10.08 -3.96 4.37
N ARG A 60 -9.81 -2.74 3.89
CA ARG A 60 -10.84 -1.82 3.38
C ARG A 60 -11.50 -2.33 2.09
N GLU A 61 -10.71 -2.82 1.14
CA GLU A 61 -11.23 -3.36 -0.13
C GLU A 61 -11.80 -4.78 0.01
N GLY A 62 -11.20 -5.62 0.85
CA GLY A 62 -11.62 -7.00 1.12
C GLY A 62 -12.96 -7.09 1.83
N GLN A 63 -13.34 -6.08 2.61
CA GLN A 63 -14.71 -5.93 3.10
C GLN A 63 -15.75 -5.78 1.97
N LYS A 64 -15.36 -5.38 0.75
CA LYS A 64 -16.25 -5.40 -0.43
C LYS A 64 -16.35 -6.77 -1.12
N SER A 65 -15.44 -7.72 -0.88
CA SER A 65 -15.35 -8.95 -1.68
C SER A 65 -15.38 -10.27 -0.93
N CYS A 66 -15.47 -10.32 0.40
CA CYS A 66 -15.70 -11.58 1.10
C CYS A 66 -16.42 -11.38 2.45
N SER A 67 -17.76 -11.44 2.42
CA SER A 67 -18.58 -11.60 3.61
C SER A 67 -18.50 -13.06 4.11
N CYS A 68 -17.33 -13.45 4.61
CA CYS A 68 -17.16 -14.66 5.41
C CYS A 68 -17.05 -14.22 6.87
N THR A 69 -18.13 -13.65 7.40
CA THR A 69 -18.26 -13.32 8.81
C THR A 69 -18.25 -14.60 9.64
N ASN A 70 -17.28 -14.67 10.57
CA ASN A 70 -17.20 -15.55 11.73
C ASN A 70 -16.95 -17.05 11.50
N SER A 71 -15.86 -17.50 12.14
CA SER A 71 -15.66 -18.88 12.62
C SER A 71 -15.35 -19.92 11.54
N CYS A 72 -14.08 -19.99 11.14
CA CYS A 72 -13.52 -21.13 10.41
C CYS A 72 -13.35 -22.36 11.32
N SER A 73 -14.46 -22.94 11.78
CA SER A 73 -14.47 -24.22 12.50
C SER A 73 -15.61 -25.16 12.08
N SER A 74 -16.44 -24.78 11.11
CA SER A 74 -17.51 -25.66 10.63
C SER A 74 -17.97 -25.30 9.22
N CYS A 75 -17.09 -25.50 8.23
CA CYS A 75 -17.48 -25.46 6.82
C CYS A 75 -18.17 -26.78 6.46
N ASN A 76 -19.48 -26.89 6.70
CA ASN A 76 -20.29 -27.95 6.10
C ASN A 76 -21.09 -27.37 4.93
N SER A 77 -20.78 -27.90 3.74
CA SER A 77 -21.60 -27.92 2.51
C SER A 77 -22.25 -26.60 2.05
N GLY A 78 -21.50 -25.76 1.34
CA GLY A 78 -22.12 -24.68 0.55
C GLY A 78 -21.18 -23.72 -0.19
N CYS A 79 -19.93 -23.57 0.21
CA CYS A 79 -19.00 -22.71 -0.51
C CYS A 79 -18.41 -23.45 -1.72
N ASN A 80 -18.93 -23.13 -2.91
CA ASN A 80 -18.45 -23.66 -4.17
C ASN A 80 -16.93 -23.45 -4.31
N LYS A 81 -16.29 -24.49 -4.81
CA LYS A 81 -14.84 -24.73 -4.79
C LYS A 81 -14.06 -23.71 -5.62
N GLN A 82 -13.77 -22.55 -5.04
CA GLN A 82 -12.86 -21.54 -5.63
C GLN A 82 -12.32 -20.54 -4.60
N CYS A 83 -12.28 -20.90 -3.32
CA CYS A 83 -11.36 -20.23 -2.39
C CYS A 83 -9.95 -20.72 -2.73
N GLY A 84 -9.40 -20.17 -3.81
CA GLY A 84 -8.03 -20.44 -4.26
C GLY A 84 -7.10 -20.10 -3.12
N SER A 85 -6.47 -21.13 -2.57
CA SER A 85 -5.28 -21.08 -1.73
C SER A 85 -5.15 -19.82 -0.87
N CYS A 86 -5.49 -19.92 0.41
CA CYS A 86 -4.97 -19.03 1.45
C CYS A 86 -3.44 -19.20 1.56
N GLY A 87 -2.72 -18.94 0.48
CA GLY A 87 -1.28 -18.78 0.47
C GLY A 87 -1.04 -17.49 1.21
N GLN A 88 -0.34 -17.58 2.34
CA GLN A 88 0.14 -16.42 3.04
C GLN A 88 1.23 -15.77 2.20
N THR A 89 0.83 -15.04 1.17
CA THR A 89 1.75 -14.17 0.46
C THR A 89 2.03 -13.00 1.40
N ASP A 90 3.28 -12.89 1.82
CA ASP A 90 3.73 -11.84 2.71
C ASP A 90 3.79 -10.51 1.94
N TYR A 91 2.78 -9.67 2.16
CA TYR A 91 2.69 -8.32 1.60
C TYR A 91 3.11 -7.25 2.61
N SER A 92 3.78 -7.61 3.70
CA SER A 92 4.16 -6.66 4.77
C SER A 92 5.05 -5.52 4.27
N ASN A 93 5.81 -5.75 3.20
CA ASN A 93 6.69 -4.77 2.59
C ASN A 93 6.04 -3.99 1.44
N VAL A 94 4.75 -4.23 1.15
CA VAL A 94 4.04 -3.54 0.09
C VAL A 94 3.33 -2.32 0.66
N LYS A 95 3.71 -1.15 0.14
CA LYS A 95 3.06 0.13 0.43
C LYS A 95 2.14 0.51 -0.73
N VAL A 96 1.00 1.10 -0.42
CA VAL A 96 -0.04 1.49 -1.37
C VAL A 96 -0.27 2.99 -1.26
N LEU A 97 -0.38 3.67 -2.41
CA LEU A 97 -0.78 5.07 -2.47
C LEU A 97 -2.26 5.21 -2.10
N THR A 98 -2.56 6.16 -1.22
CA THR A 98 -3.95 6.43 -0.82
C THR A 98 -4.66 7.29 -1.85
N TRP A 99 -5.99 7.32 -1.82
CA TRP A 99 -6.79 8.22 -2.65
C TRP A 99 -6.43 9.70 -2.45
N LYS A 100 -5.97 10.06 -1.23
CA LYS A 100 -5.50 11.41 -0.93
C LYS A 100 -4.26 11.77 -1.77
N ALA A 101 -3.34 10.84 -1.94
CA ALA A 101 -2.16 11.05 -2.78
C ALA A 101 -2.55 11.29 -4.24
N VAL A 102 -3.51 10.53 -4.76
CA VAL A 102 -4.06 10.72 -6.11
C VAL A 102 -4.69 12.11 -6.22
N GLN A 103 -5.65 12.45 -5.35
CA GLN A 103 -6.36 13.72 -5.44
C GLN A 103 -5.45 14.96 -5.38
N GLU A 104 -4.34 14.89 -4.63
CA GLU A 104 -3.45 16.03 -4.44
C GLU A 104 -2.29 16.13 -5.42
N PHE A 105 -1.89 15.02 -6.05
CA PHE A 105 -0.66 14.97 -6.85
C PHE A 105 -0.81 14.35 -8.24
N ASP A 106 -1.99 13.81 -8.57
CA ASP A 106 -2.37 13.38 -9.93
C ASP A 106 -2.73 14.62 -10.76
N GLU A 107 -1.70 15.26 -11.30
CA GLU A 107 -1.72 16.43 -12.19
C GLU A 107 -0.78 16.18 -13.37
#